data_AF-A0A3B0RP58-F1
#
_entry.id   AF-A0A3B0RP58-F1
#
_cell.length_a   1.000
_cell.length_b   1.000
_cell.length_c   1.000
_cell.angle_alpha   90.00
_cell.angle_beta   90.00
_cell.angle_gamma   90.00
#
_symmetry.space_group_name_H-M   'P 1'
#
loop_
_entity.id
_entity.type
_entity.pdbx_description
1 polymer ?
#
loop_
_entity_poly.entity_id
_entity_poly.type
_entity_poly.pdbx_seq_one_letter_code
_entity_poly.pdbx_strand_id
1 'polypeptide(L)' 'EIQLTDAMDALMAQQAFYAYEYEGVSHDCGSTLGWLTANAALALDNPELGAAYKEFLKSRL' A
#
# COMPACT_ATOMS: atom_id res chain seq x y z
N GLU A 1 -16.93 0.67 -21.56
CA GLU A 1 -15.75 0.25 -20.78
C GLU A 1 -15.79 -1.27 -20.67
N ILE A 2 -14.64 -1.95 -20.66
CA ILE A 2 -14.56 -3.41 -20.48
C ILE A 2 -13.79 -3.62 -19.18
N GLN A 3 -14.37 -4.33 -18.21
CA GLN A 3 -13.78 -4.55 -16.90
C GLN A 3 -12.97 -5.85 -16.86
N LEU A 4 -11.82 -5.81 -16.19
CA LEU A 4 -11.01 -7.02 -15.96
C LEU A 4 -11.73 -8.00 -15.02
N THR A 5 -12.53 -7.51 -14.08
CA THR A 5 -13.27 -8.33 -13.12
C THR A 5 -14.25 -9.27 -13.79
N ASP A 6 -14.92 -8.83 -14.86
CA ASP A 6 -15.85 -9.67 -15.62
C ASP A 6 -15.13 -10.86 -16.28
N ALA A 7 -13.89 -10.64 -16.74
CA ALA A 7 -13.06 -11.70 -17.29
C ALA A 7 -12.52 -12.65 -16.21
N MET A 8 -12.20 -12.12 -15.01
CA MET A 8 -11.83 -12.95 -13.87
C MET A 8 -12.98 -13.87 -13.47
N ASP A 9 -14.22 -13.38 -13.43
CA ASP A 9 -15.42 -14.18 -13.14
C ASP A 9 -15.61 -15.32 -14.15
N ALA A 10 -15.46 -15.04 -15.45
CA ALA A 10 -15.52 -16.06 -16.48
C ALA A 10 -14.41 -17.11 -16.36
N LEU A 11 -13.23 -16.73 -15.86
CA LEU A 11 -12.08 -17.61 -15.67
C LEU A 11 -12.24 -18.51 -14.43
N MET A 12 -12.86 -18.02 -13.35
CA MET A 12 -13.16 -18.80 -12.15
C MET A 12 -14.03 -20.03 -12.44
N ALA A 13 -14.88 -19.98 -13.48
CA ALA A 13 -15.70 -21.11 -13.90
C ALA A 13 -14.91 -22.23 -14.64
N GLN A 14 -13.70 -21.92 -15.12
CA GLN A 14 -12.92 -22.82 -15.99
C GLN A 14 -11.71 -23.43 -15.28
N GLN A 15 -11.21 -22.78 -14.23
CA GLN A 15 -10.03 -23.25 -13.51
C GLN A 15 -10.08 -22.81 -12.04
N ALA A 16 -9.29 -23.49 -11.21
CA ALA A 16 -9.12 -23.09 -9.82
C ALA A 16 -8.56 -21.66 -9.74
N PHE A 17 -9.19 -20.86 -8.88
CA PHE A 17 -8.87 -19.45 -8.68
C PHE A 17 -8.84 -19.18 -7.19
N TYR A 18 -7.77 -18.54 -6.71
CA TYR A 18 -7.54 -18.35 -5.28
C TYR A 18 -7.25 -16.90 -4.97
N ALA A 19 -7.80 -16.42 -3.86
CA ALA A 19 -7.35 -15.18 -3.24
C ALA A 19 -6.03 -15.46 -2.49
N TYR A 20 -5.14 -14.47 -2.51
CA TYR A 20 -3.91 -14.48 -1.72
C TYR A 20 -3.96 -13.36 -0.70
N GLU A 21 -3.81 -13.71 0.58
CA GLU A 21 -3.71 -12.73 1.66
C GLU A 21 -2.27 -12.21 1.71
N TYR A 22 -2.10 -10.91 1.47
CA TYR A 22 -0.79 -10.28 1.50
C TYR A 22 -0.28 -10.13 2.94
N GLU A 23 0.84 -10.77 3.23
CA GLU A 23 1.54 -10.63 4.52
C GLU A 23 2.43 -9.38 4.50
N GLY A 24 1.84 -8.23 4.85
CA GLY A 24 2.54 -6.96 4.94
C GLY A 24 1.61 -5.78 5.21
N VAL A 25 2.15 -4.57 5.12
CA VAL A 25 1.36 -3.34 5.21
C VAL A 25 1.19 -2.79 3.80
N SER A 26 -0.06 -2.76 3.32
CA SER A 26 -0.38 -2.08 2.07
C SER A 26 -0.58 -0.59 2.30
N HIS A 27 -0.15 0.21 1.33
CA HIS A 27 -0.37 1.65 1.33
C HIS A 27 -1.17 2.05 0.09
N ASP A 28 -2.36 2.61 0.29
CA ASP A 28 -3.18 3.15 -0.79
C ASP A 28 -2.64 4.52 -1.23
N CYS A 29 -1.68 4.50 -2.16
CA CYS A 29 -1.14 5.72 -2.76
C CYS A 29 -2.07 6.37 -3.79
N GLY A 30 -3.28 5.83 -4.03
CA GLY A 30 -4.28 6.43 -4.90
C GLY A 30 -4.94 7.68 -4.29
N SER A 31 -4.85 7.86 -2.97
CA SER A 31 -5.29 9.06 -2.27
C SER A 31 -4.09 9.92 -1.81
N THR A 32 -4.27 11.23 -1.75
CA THR A 32 -3.22 12.15 -1.25
C THR A 32 -2.80 11.81 0.18
N LEU A 33 -3.76 11.48 1.05
CA LEU A 33 -3.47 11.11 2.44
C LEU A 33 -2.71 9.79 2.51
N GLY A 34 -3.12 8.78 1.75
CA GLY A 34 -2.45 7.49 1.73
C GLY A 34 -1.03 7.58 1.14
N TRP A 35 -0.82 8.41 0.11
CA TRP A 35 0.51 8.73 -0.40
C TRP A 35 1.41 9.38 0.66
N LEU A 36 0.92 10.39 1.39
CA LEU A 36 1.69 11.02 2.47
C LEU A 36 2.02 10.04 3.59
N THR A 37 1.06 9.18 3.94
CA THR A 37 1.22 8.15 4.98
C THR A 37 2.27 7.11 4.57
N ALA A 38 2.23 6.66 3.31
CA ALA A 38 3.23 5.74 2.75
C ALA A 38 4.64 6.32 2.83
N ASN A 39 4.81 7.58 2.42
CA ASN A 39 6.11 8.25 2.46
C ASN A 39 6.61 8.41 3.90
N ALA A 40 5.74 8.76 4.85
CA ALA A 40 6.12 8.87 6.25
C ALA A 40 6.55 7.51 6.82
N ALA A 41 5.84 6.43 6.51
CA ALA A 41 6.21 5.07 6.91
C ALA A 41 7.58 4.67 6.34
N LEU A 42 7.78 4.84 5.03
CA LEU A 42 9.06 4.55 4.36
C LEU A 42 10.22 5.39 4.94
N ALA A 43 9.98 6.66 5.26
CA ALA A 43 11.00 7.53 5.84
C ALA A 43 11.39 7.08 7.26
N LEU A 44 10.41 6.64 8.08
CA LEU A 44 10.66 6.14 9.44
C LEU A 44 11.39 4.80 9.44
N ASP A 45 11.12 3.92 8.48
CA ASP A 45 11.79 2.62 8.33
C ASP A 45 13.19 2.74 7.71
N ASN A 46 13.53 3.89 7.12
CA ASN A 46 14.83 4.11 6.50
C ASN A 46 15.94 4.28 7.56
N PRO A 47 17.05 3.52 7.49
CA PRO A 47 18.11 3.56 8.51
C PRO A 47 18.92 4.87 8.54
N GLU A 48 18.97 5.63 7.44
CA GLU A 48 19.68 6.91 7.36
C GLU A 48 18.79 8.10 7.73
N LEU A 49 17.50 8.04 7.36
CA LEU A 49 16.56 9.17 7.48
C LEU A 49 15.66 9.07 8.71
N GLY A 50 15.35 7.87 9.20
CA GLY A 50 14.28 7.63 10.16
C GLY A 50 14.47 8.37 11.48
N ALA A 51 15.70 8.44 11.99
CA ALA A 51 16.00 9.17 13.23
C ALA A 51 15.73 10.68 13.08
N ALA A 52 16.26 11.30 12.03
CA ALA A 52 16.07 12.73 11.76
C ALA A 52 14.60 13.06 11.47
N TYR A 53 13.91 12.22 10.71
CA TYR A 53 12.51 12.40 10.36
C TYR A 53 11.59 12.25 11.59
N LYS A 54 11.86 11.29 12.48
CA LYS A 54 11.13 11.13 13.74
C LYS A 54 11.26 12.35 14.64
N GLU A 55 12.46 12.93 14.76
CA GLU A 55 12.66 14.17 15.53
C GLU A 55 11.93 15.36 14.88
N PHE A 56 11.94 15.47 13.56
CA PHE A 56 11.16 16.47 12.85
C PHE A 56 9.66 16.38 13.19
N LEU A 57 9.07 15.17 13.16
CA LEU A 57 7.66 14.97 13.47
C LEU A 57 7.32 15.39 14.91
N LYS A 58 8.15 15.02 15.90
CA LYS A 58 7.97 15.46 17.30
C LYS A 58 8.03 16.98 17.47
N SER A 59 8.75 17.70 16.59
CA SER A 59 8.84 19.17 16.65
C SER A 59 7.60 19.90 16.07
N ARG A 60 6.63 19.16 15.54
CA ARG A 60 5.45 19.67 14.84
C ARG A 60 4.12 19.18 15.42
N LEU A 61 4.17 18.22 16.34
CA LEU A 61 3.04 17.60 17.03
C LEU A 61 3.14 17.92 18.52
#